data_AF-A0A381WR50-F1
#
_entry.id   AF-A0A381WR50-F1
#
_cell.length_a   1.000
_cell.length_b   1.000
_cell.length_c   1.000
_cell.angle_alpha   90.00
_cell.angle_beta   90.00
_cell.angle_gamma   90.00
#
_symmetry.space_group_name_H-M   'P 1'
#
loop_
_entity.id
_entity.type
_entity.pdbx_description
1 polymer ?
#
loop_
_entity_poly.entity_id
_entity_poly.type
_entity_poly.pdbx_seq_one_letter_code
_entity_poly.pdbx_strand_id
1 'polypeptide(L)'
;MAYISTDEVKAVRVALKEHFKNKIKFSVRREHYSSLNVSITSGEINFYDGSLDRKDPWHKEAPAHKFDGHEQINEYYPENYGKHKSLFSEIINIMKTAPGTIEGGREWYDKSDAMVDYFDTAYYTNLSIGKWNKPYEFKGAK
;
A
#
# COMPACT_ATOMS: atom_id res chain seq x y z
N MET A 1 -19.79 -6.47 6.57
CA MET A 1 -18.67 -6.57 7.53
C MET A 1 -17.40 -6.89 6.77
N ALA A 2 -16.36 -6.07 6.95
CA ALA A 2 -15.09 -6.22 6.24
C ALA A 2 -14.40 -7.55 6.59
N TYR A 3 -13.96 -8.28 5.56
CA TYR A 3 -13.29 -9.57 5.70
C TYR A 3 -12.38 -9.85 4.49
N ILE A 4 -11.25 -10.52 4.70
CA ILE A 4 -10.42 -11.02 3.60
C ILE A 4 -9.91 -12.41 3.95
N SER A 5 -10.01 -13.33 3.00
CA SER A 5 -9.55 -14.70 3.16
C SER A 5 -8.03 -14.81 2.99
N THR A 6 -7.45 -15.91 3.46
CA THR A 6 -6.03 -16.21 3.23
C THR A 6 -5.71 -16.43 1.76
N ASP A 7 -6.66 -16.95 0.99
CA ASP A 7 -6.49 -17.26 -0.43
C ASP A 7 -6.51 -15.98 -1.27
N GLU A 8 -7.38 -15.03 -0.93
CA GLU A 8 -7.40 -13.68 -1.53
C GLU A 8 -6.08 -12.95 -1.28
N VAL A 9 -5.56 -13.00 -0.05
CA VAL A 9 -4.25 -12.40 0.31
C VAL A 9 -3.11 -13.07 -0.46
N LYS A 10 -3.19 -14.39 -0.68
CA LYS A 10 -2.22 -15.14 -1.48
C LYS A 10 -2.29 -14.74 -2.95
N ALA A 11 -3.48 -14.54 -3.51
CA ALA A 11 -3.67 -14.04 -4.87
C ALA A 11 -3.01 -12.67 -5.07
N VAL A 12 -3.22 -11.72 -4.14
CA VAL A 12 -2.55 -10.41 -4.17
C VAL A 12 -1.04 -10.56 -4.15
N ARG A 13 -0.51 -11.44 -3.30
CA ARG A 13 0.95 -11.68 -3.22
C ARG A 13 1.50 -12.21 -4.54
N VAL A 14 0.79 -13.11 -5.21
CA VAL A 14 1.20 -13.67 -6.51
C VAL A 14 1.13 -12.57 -7.59
N ALA A 15 0.01 -11.85 -7.70
CA ALA A 15 -0.17 -10.79 -8.68
C ALA A 15 0.88 -9.67 -8.55
N LEU A 16 1.17 -9.21 -7.32
CA LEU A 16 2.24 -8.23 -7.08
C LEU A 16 3.62 -8.78 -7.49
N LYS A 17 3.89 -10.05 -7.20
CA LYS A 17 5.16 -10.69 -7.57
C LYS A 17 5.29 -10.85 -9.09
N GLU A 18 4.21 -11.15 -9.79
CA GLU A 18 4.21 -11.29 -11.26
C GLU A 18 4.38 -9.93 -11.95
N HIS A 19 3.68 -8.90 -11.47
CA HIS A 19 3.71 -7.55 -12.03
C HIS A 19 5.10 -6.89 -11.83
N PHE A 20 5.63 -6.94 -10.61
CA PHE A 20 6.89 -6.26 -10.27
C PHE A 20 8.12 -7.18 -10.32
N LYS A 21 7.94 -8.49 -10.50
CA LYS A 21 9.01 -9.50 -10.62
C LYS A 21 10.03 -9.37 -9.47
N ASN A 22 11.31 -9.29 -9.82
CA ASN A 22 12.41 -9.13 -8.86
C ASN A 22 12.78 -7.67 -8.56
N LYS A 23 12.07 -6.69 -9.15
CA LYS A 23 12.39 -5.27 -8.97
C LYS A 23 12.03 -4.76 -7.58
N ILE A 24 10.97 -5.31 -6.99
CA ILE A 24 10.44 -4.88 -5.69
C ILE A 24 10.02 -6.09 -4.87
N LYS A 25 10.42 -6.11 -3.60
CA LYS A 25 10.04 -7.13 -2.62
C LYS A 25 8.93 -6.60 -1.71
N PHE A 26 7.78 -7.26 -1.78
CA PHE A 26 6.63 -6.95 -0.94
C PHE A 26 6.50 -7.93 0.22
N SER A 27 6.00 -7.43 1.34
CA SER A 27 5.44 -8.22 2.41
C SER A 27 3.93 -8.00 2.43
N VAL A 28 3.18 -9.02 2.02
CA VAL A 28 1.72 -9.00 2.05
C VAL A 28 1.25 -9.81 3.25
N ARG A 29 0.42 -9.23 4.12
CA ARG A 29 -0.15 -9.92 5.29
C ARG A 29 -1.61 -9.54 5.50
N ARG A 30 -2.35 -10.46 6.11
CA ARG A 30 -3.70 -10.21 6.63
C ARG A 30 -3.60 -9.72 8.06
N GLU A 31 -4.36 -8.70 8.40
CA GLU A 31 -4.40 -8.08 9.72
C GLU A 31 -5.85 -8.01 10.20
N HIS A 32 -6.10 -8.46 11.43
CA HIS A 32 -7.43 -8.52 12.07
C HIS A 32 -8.57 -9.12 11.23
N TYR A 33 -8.27 -10.03 10.30
CA TYR A 33 -9.25 -10.66 9.38
C TYR A 33 -9.95 -9.73 8.39
N SER A 34 -9.88 -8.42 8.56
CA SER A 34 -10.57 -7.41 7.76
C SER A 34 -9.64 -6.51 6.95
N SER A 35 -8.33 -6.58 7.18
CA SER A 35 -7.35 -5.65 6.59
C SER A 35 -6.27 -6.39 5.80
N LEU A 36 -5.98 -5.89 4.61
CA LEU A 36 -4.90 -6.31 3.72
C LEU A 36 -3.75 -5.31 3.83
N ASN A 37 -2.66 -5.72 4.46
CA ASN A 37 -1.49 -4.87 4.68
C ASN A 37 -0.35 -5.29 3.74
N VAL A 38 0.07 -4.36 2.88
CA VAL A 38 1.17 -4.51 1.94
C VAL A 38 2.29 -3.55 2.33
N SER A 39 3.46 -4.10 2.61
CA SER A 39 4.66 -3.31 2.90
C SER A 39 5.71 -3.51 1.81
N ILE A 40 6.24 -2.42 1.27
CA ILE A 40 7.39 -2.44 0.36
C ILE A 40 8.66 -2.56 1.20
N THR A 41 9.38 -3.69 1.11
CA THR A 41 10.52 -3.99 1.99
C THR A 41 11.87 -3.71 1.37
N SER A 42 12.05 -3.98 0.08
CA SER A 42 13.30 -3.71 -0.63
C SER A 42 13.04 -3.58 -2.13
N GLY A 43 13.90 -2.89 -2.87
CA GLY A 43 13.79 -2.86 -4.33
C GLY A 43 14.78 -1.94 -5.02
N GLU A 44 14.68 -1.85 -6.34
CA GLU A 44 15.53 -1.01 -7.19
C GLU A 44 15.06 0.45 -7.25
N ILE A 45 13.99 0.80 -6.54
CA ILE A 45 13.36 2.11 -6.61
C ILE A 45 13.87 2.99 -5.48
N ASN A 46 14.43 4.15 -5.83
CA ASN A 46 14.96 5.05 -4.83
C ASN A 46 13.83 5.89 -4.23
N PHE A 47 13.51 5.63 -2.95
CA PHE A 47 12.58 6.43 -2.13
C PHE A 47 13.31 7.47 -1.26
N TYR A 48 14.64 7.43 -1.19
CA TYR A 48 15.48 8.35 -0.42
C TYR A 48 15.91 9.59 -1.22
N ASP A 49 15.32 9.82 -2.40
CA ASP A 49 15.62 10.98 -3.26
C ASP A 49 14.94 12.29 -2.79
N GLY A 50 14.27 12.26 -1.63
CA GLY A 50 13.53 13.39 -1.06
C GLY A 50 12.15 13.58 -1.67
N SER A 51 11.71 12.72 -2.60
CA SER A 51 10.36 12.80 -3.19
C SER A 51 9.22 12.52 -2.20
N LEU A 52 9.52 11.81 -1.11
CA LEU A 52 8.59 11.52 -0.01
C LEU A 52 8.76 12.50 1.17
N ASP A 53 9.66 13.47 1.07
CA ASP A 53 9.82 14.47 2.10
C ASP A 53 8.62 15.42 2.05
N ARG A 54 7.94 15.58 3.18
CA ARG A 54 6.76 16.42 3.30
C ARG A 54 6.99 17.53 4.30
N LYS A 55 6.49 18.71 3.97
CA LYS A 55 6.47 19.87 4.87
C LYS A 55 5.03 20.16 5.23
N ASP A 56 4.80 20.51 6.48
CA ASP A 56 3.49 20.97 6.94
C ASP A 56 3.20 22.35 6.32
N PRO A 57 2.15 22.49 5.48
CA PRO A 57 1.79 23.78 4.89
C PRO A 57 1.30 24.80 5.94
N TRP A 58 0.74 24.32 7.04
CA TRP A 58 0.09 25.11 8.08
C TRP A 58 1.10 25.54 9.15
N HIS A 59 2.13 24.73 9.41
CA HIS A 59 3.20 25.02 10.36
C HIS A 59 4.57 25.13 9.69
N LYS A 60 4.90 26.32 9.16
CA LYS A 60 6.17 26.56 8.44
C LYS A 60 7.43 26.39 9.28
N GLU A 61 7.32 26.50 10.60
CA GLU A 61 8.43 26.32 11.56
C GLU A 61 8.62 24.87 11.99
N ALA A 62 7.67 23.98 11.66
CA ALA A 62 7.79 22.57 11.99
C ALA A 62 8.92 21.92 11.16
N PRO A 63 9.68 20.98 11.75
CA PRO A 63 10.69 20.25 11.00
C PRO A 63 10.04 19.51 9.83
N ALA A 64 10.67 19.61 8.66
CA ALA A 64 10.25 18.82 7.50
C ALA A 64 10.32 17.33 7.84
N HIS A 65 9.26 16.59 7.55
CA HIS A 65 9.28 15.14 7.63
C HIS A 65 10.18 14.64 6.51
N LYS A 66 11.35 14.11 6.88
CA LYS A 66 12.25 13.45 5.96
C LYS A 66 11.99 11.97 5.97
N PHE A 67 11.95 11.36 4.80
CA PHE A 67 11.79 9.93 4.68
C PHE A 67 12.99 9.20 5.31
N ASP A 68 12.74 8.41 6.35
CA ASP A 68 13.74 7.70 7.15
C ASP A 68 13.81 6.19 6.83
N GLY A 69 13.12 5.77 5.77
CA GLY A 69 12.95 4.36 5.41
C GLY A 69 11.59 3.79 5.82
N HIS A 70 10.77 4.57 6.52
CA HIS A 70 9.40 4.21 6.90
C HIS A 70 8.41 5.26 6.40
N GLU A 71 7.36 4.83 5.70
CA GLU A 71 6.27 5.73 5.30
C GLU A 71 4.96 4.96 5.19
N GLN A 72 3.86 5.59 5.60
CA GLN A 72 2.53 5.07 5.36
C GLN A 72 1.91 5.82 4.19
N ILE A 73 1.51 5.06 3.17
CA ILE A 73 0.95 5.62 1.94
C ILE A 73 -0.56 5.71 2.11
N ASN A 74 -1.09 6.92 1.93
CA ASN A 74 -2.52 7.15 1.90
C ASN A 74 -3.07 6.66 0.56
N GLU A 75 -3.84 5.59 0.62
CA GLU A 75 -4.42 4.92 -0.55
C GLU A 75 -5.51 5.71 -1.27
N TYR A 76 -6.11 6.69 -0.60
CA TYR A 76 -7.14 7.55 -1.17
C TYR A 76 -6.55 8.67 -2.03
N TYR A 77 -5.29 9.04 -1.80
CA TYR A 77 -4.62 10.16 -2.49
C TYR A 77 -3.20 9.79 -2.98
N PRO A 78 -3.04 8.74 -3.81
CA PRO A 78 -1.73 8.33 -4.33
C PRO A 78 -1.05 9.42 -5.18
N GLU A 79 -1.79 10.41 -5.68
CA GLU A 79 -1.30 11.56 -6.42
C GLU A 79 -0.39 12.48 -5.62
N ASN A 80 -0.49 12.46 -4.29
CA ASN A 80 0.31 13.33 -3.43
C ASN A 80 1.79 12.89 -3.35
N TYR A 81 2.13 11.73 -3.89
CA TYR A 81 3.48 11.16 -3.83
C TYR A 81 4.32 11.39 -5.10
N GLY A 82 3.95 12.39 -5.90
CA GLY A 82 4.74 12.93 -7.01
C GLY A 82 5.24 11.86 -7.98
N LYS A 83 6.56 11.65 -8.02
CA LYS A 83 7.26 10.71 -8.91
C LYS A 83 6.83 9.26 -8.72
N HIS A 84 6.39 8.88 -7.52
CA HIS A 84 5.96 7.51 -7.20
C HIS A 84 4.44 7.30 -7.31
N LYS A 85 3.68 8.32 -7.73
CA LYS A 85 2.23 8.26 -7.91
C LYS A 85 1.80 7.01 -8.69
N SER A 86 2.32 6.84 -9.91
CA SER A 86 1.91 5.73 -10.79
C SER A 86 2.18 4.37 -10.15
N LEU A 87 3.31 4.23 -9.47
CA LEU A 87 3.67 3.01 -8.77
C LEU A 87 2.70 2.68 -7.63
N PHE A 88 2.36 3.64 -6.78
CA PHE A 88 1.42 3.40 -5.68
C PHE A 88 0.01 3.14 -6.22
N SER A 89 -0.44 3.90 -7.23
CA SER A 89 -1.72 3.65 -7.89
C SER A 89 -1.82 2.25 -8.48
N GLU A 90 -0.77 1.76 -9.16
CA GLU A 90 -0.71 0.40 -9.70
C GLU A 90 -0.78 -0.65 -8.59
N ILE A 91 -0.03 -0.49 -7.49
CA ILE A 91 -0.06 -1.42 -6.35
C ILE A 91 -1.45 -1.47 -5.74
N ILE A 92 -2.08 -0.32 -5.49
CA ILE A 92 -3.43 -0.23 -4.92
C ILE A 92 -4.44 -0.88 -5.86
N ASN A 93 -4.32 -0.67 -7.17
CA ASN A 93 -5.19 -1.31 -8.15
C ASN A 93 -5.07 -2.84 -8.11
N ILE A 94 -3.84 -3.36 -8.06
CA ILE A 94 -3.60 -4.81 -7.92
C ILE A 94 -4.18 -5.34 -6.60
N MET A 95 -4.03 -4.60 -5.49
CA MET A 95 -4.59 -4.98 -4.20
C MET A 95 -6.11 -5.13 -4.25
N LYS A 96 -6.80 -4.28 -5.03
CA LYS A 96 -8.27 -4.27 -5.15
C LYS A 96 -8.80 -5.32 -6.13
N THR A 97 -8.08 -5.57 -7.22
CA THR A 97 -8.53 -6.44 -8.33
C THR A 97 -8.10 -7.90 -8.17
N ALA A 98 -6.91 -8.17 -7.64
CA ALA A 98 -6.36 -9.53 -7.56
C ALA A 98 -7.24 -10.51 -6.75
N PRO A 99 -7.89 -10.12 -5.64
CA PRO A 99 -8.80 -11.01 -4.92
C PRO A 99 -10.00 -11.51 -5.73
N GLY A 100 -10.47 -10.74 -6.73
CA GLY A 100 -11.57 -11.15 -7.61
C GLY A 100 -11.18 -12.16 -8.70
N THR A 101 -9.87 -12.44 -8.88
CA THR A 101 -9.39 -13.34 -9.93
C THR A 101 -9.42 -14.82 -9.54
N ILE A 102 -9.62 -15.13 -8.26
CA ILE A 102 -9.64 -16.50 -7.74
C ILE A 102 -11.07 -17.01 -7.57
N GLU A 103 -11.24 -18.33 -7.67
CA GLU A 103 -12.53 -18.98 -7.44
C GLU A 103 -13.00 -18.76 -6.00
N GLY A 104 -14.17 -18.16 -5.83
CA GLY A 104 -14.74 -17.82 -4.52
C GLY A 104 -14.15 -16.56 -3.87
N GLY A 105 -13.23 -15.85 -4.54
CA GLY A 105 -12.76 -14.54 -4.10
C GLY A 105 -13.68 -13.40 -4.55
N ARG A 106 -13.52 -12.23 -3.93
CA ARG A 106 -14.30 -11.04 -4.26
C ARG A 106 -13.44 -9.86 -4.64
N GLU A 107 -13.87 -9.12 -5.66
CA GLU A 107 -13.30 -7.82 -5.98
C GLU A 107 -13.60 -6.81 -4.86
N TRP A 108 -12.70 -5.85 -4.68
CA TRP A 108 -12.89 -4.80 -3.69
C TRP A 108 -14.08 -3.90 -4.04
N TYR A 109 -14.91 -3.60 -3.04
CA TYR A 109 -15.98 -2.63 -3.15
C TYR A 109 -16.10 -1.82 -1.86
N ASP A 110 -16.65 -0.62 -1.98
CA ASP A 110 -17.04 0.22 -0.86
C ASP A 110 -18.43 0.79 -1.13
N LYS A 111 -19.40 0.36 -0.33
CA LYS A 111 -20.80 0.81 -0.35
C LYS A 111 -21.17 1.44 0.99
N SER A 112 -20.18 1.94 1.73
CA SER A 112 -20.42 2.63 2.99
C SER A 112 -21.23 3.91 2.77
N ASP A 113 -22.21 4.14 3.63
CA ASP A 113 -22.97 5.37 3.69
C ASP A 113 -22.90 5.92 5.12
N ALA A 114 -22.19 7.03 5.26
CA ALA A 114 -21.96 7.70 6.53
C ALA A 114 -23.25 8.32 7.11
N MET A 115 -24.30 8.55 6.31
CA MET A 115 -25.55 9.14 6.78
C MET A 115 -26.44 8.14 7.54
N VAL A 116 -26.29 6.84 7.28
CA VAL A 116 -27.14 5.79 7.87
C VAL A 116 -26.37 4.82 8.78
N ASP A 117 -25.14 5.17 9.17
CA ASP A 117 -24.25 4.35 10.02
C ASP A 117 -24.08 2.91 9.50
N TYR A 118 -24.02 2.76 8.16
CA TYR A 118 -23.91 1.47 7.50
C TYR A 118 -22.60 1.38 6.72
N PHE A 119 -21.65 0.62 7.27
CA PHE A 119 -20.33 0.43 6.68
C PHE A 119 -20.22 -0.96 6.02
N ASP A 120 -20.41 -1.01 4.70
CA ASP A 120 -20.20 -2.21 3.89
C ASP A 120 -19.03 -2.02 2.92
N THR A 121 -17.84 -2.42 3.38
CA THR A 121 -16.65 -2.55 2.55
C THR A 121 -16.21 -4.01 2.49
N ALA A 122 -15.61 -4.41 1.35
CA ALA A 122 -15.05 -5.74 1.20
C ALA A 122 -13.95 -5.99 2.25
N TYR A 123 -12.91 -5.17 2.27
CA TYR A 123 -11.80 -5.20 3.22
C TYR A 123 -11.04 -3.88 3.18
N TYR A 124 -10.32 -3.56 4.24
CA TYR A 124 -9.46 -2.39 4.29
C TYR A 124 -8.12 -2.69 3.61
N THR A 125 -7.60 -1.73 2.88
CA THR A 125 -6.26 -1.81 2.28
C THR A 125 -5.32 -0.91 3.07
N ASN A 126 -4.07 -1.34 3.24
CA ASN A 126 -3.04 -0.55 3.91
C ASN A 126 -1.73 -0.72 3.13
N LEU A 127 -1.16 0.37 2.64
CA LEU A 127 0.12 0.39 1.93
C LEU A 127 1.17 1.12 2.76
N SER A 128 2.34 0.50 2.91
CA SER A 128 3.46 1.06 3.66
C SER A 128 4.79 0.83 2.94
N ILE A 129 5.76 1.70 3.19
CA ILE A 129 7.16 1.54 2.83
C ILE A 129 7.94 1.23 4.11
N GLY A 130 8.77 0.18 4.05
CA GLY A 130 9.41 -0.38 5.22
C GLY A 130 8.41 -1.10 6.15
N LYS A 131 8.92 -1.55 7.29
CA LYS A 131 8.16 -2.10 8.42
C LYS A 131 8.71 -1.47 9.69
N TRP A 132 7.92 -1.48 10.77
CA TRP A 132 8.33 -0.96 12.09
C TRP A 132 9.79 -1.26 12.50
N ASN A 133 10.26 -2.50 12.32
CA ASN A 133 11.62 -2.90 12.70
C ASN A 133 12.58 -3.11 11.50
N LYS A 134 12.16 -2.76 10.28
CA LYS A 134 12.94 -2.98 9.05
C LYS A 134 12.72 -1.83 8.06
N PRO A 135 13.63 -0.85 7.97
CA PRO A 135 13.51 0.23 7.00
C PRO A 135 13.62 -0.31 5.58
N TYR A 136 13.16 0.47 4.61
CA TYR A 136 13.26 0.11 3.20
C TYR A 136 14.72 -0.04 2.73
N GLU A 137 15.04 -1.20 2.16
CA GLU A 137 16.36 -1.45 1.57
C GLU A 137 16.39 -1.10 0.07
N PHE A 138 17.09 -0.03 -0.29
CA PHE A 138 17.39 0.29 -1.69
C PHE A 138 18.48 -0.64 -2.23
N LYS A 139 18.15 -1.38 -3.29
CA LYS A 139 19.01 -2.38 -3.96
C LYS A 139 19.40 -2.01 -5.38
N GLY A 140 19.00 -0.82 -5.84
CA GLY A 140 19.46 -0.29 -7.13
C GLY A 140 20.95 0.02 -7.11
N ALA A 141 21.59 -0.01 -8.28
CA ALA A 141 22.96 0.48 -8.41
C ALA A 141 23.03 1.96 -7.96
N LYS A 142 24.01 2.26 -7.12
CA LYS A 142 24.35 3.64 -6.70
C LYS A 142 24.84 4.47 -7.88
#